data_AF-A0A7M2X3I1-F1
#
_entry.id   AF-A0A7M2X3I1-F1
#
_cell.length_a   1.000
_cell.length_b   1.000
_cell.length_c   1.000
_cell.angle_alpha   90.00
_cell.angle_beta   90.00
_cell.angle_gamma   90.00
#
_symmetry.space_group_name_H-M   'P 1'
#
loop_
_entity.id
_entity.type
_entity.pdbx_description
1 polymer ?
#
loop_
_entity_poly.entity_id
_entity_poly.type
_entity_poly.pdbx_seq_one_letter_code
_entity_poly.pdbx_strand_id
1 'polypeptide(L)'
;MTAQMQSVREAALSLSRDERARLAEELMLSLDDPILADAEQAEVDAAWAHEIRRRIAAHRSGQTTPIPAQEVFAKLRARRA
;
A
#
# COMPACT_ATOMS: atom_id res chain seq x y z
N MET A 1 -3.87 0.49 24.68
CA MET A 1 -2.45 0.58 24.26
C MET A 1 -1.58 0.13 25.42
N THR A 2 -0.51 -0.64 25.19
CA THR A 2 0.45 -0.97 26.26
C THR A 2 1.29 0.27 26.59
N ALA A 3 1.83 0.34 27.82
CA ALA A 3 2.74 1.42 28.21
C ALA A 3 3.96 1.52 27.27
N GLN A 4 4.48 0.36 26.84
CA GLN A 4 5.57 0.29 25.87
C GLN A 4 5.16 0.91 24.52
N MET A 5 3.97 0.60 24.02
CA MET A 5 3.50 1.16 22.74
C MET A 5 3.25 2.66 22.82
N GLN A 6 2.80 3.17 23.97
CA GLN A 6 2.66 4.62 24.21
C GLN A 6 4.02 5.32 24.18
N SER A 7 5.01 4.78 24.89
CA SER A 7 6.38 5.31 24.89
C SER A 7 7.01 5.35 23.49
N VAL A 8 6.89 4.27 22.72
CA VAL A 8 7.38 4.22 21.33
C VAL A 8 6.69 5.25 20.45
N ARG A 9 5.37 5.43 20.60
CA ARG A 9 4.62 6.45 19.86
C ARG A 9 5.10 7.86 20.18
N GLU A 10 5.27 8.19 21.46
CA GLU A 10 5.71 9.51 21.90
C GLU A 10 7.13 9.82 21.40
N ALA A 11 8.04 8.84 21.49
CA ALA A 11 9.38 8.95 20.95
C ALA A 11 9.38 9.12 19.42
N ALA A 12 8.55 8.37 18.69
CA ALA A 12 8.43 8.54 17.25
C ALA A 12 7.90 9.93 16.89
N LEU A 13 6.93 10.48 17.63
CA LEU A 13 6.36 11.79 17.34
C LEU A 13 7.32 12.96 17.64
N SER A 14 8.35 12.77 18.46
CA SER A 14 9.36 13.80 18.76
C SER A 14 10.45 13.94 17.68
N LEU A 15 10.60 12.94 16.81
CA LEU A 15 11.53 12.97 15.67
C LEU A 15 11.14 14.04 14.65
N SER A 16 12.09 14.45 13.80
CA SER A 16 11.78 15.31 12.65
C SER A 16 10.88 14.58 11.64
N ARG A 17 10.28 15.34 10.71
CA ARG A 17 9.39 14.76 9.68
C ARG A 17 10.08 13.66 8.87
N ASP A 18 11.34 13.86 8.49
CA ASP A 18 12.06 12.95 7.61
C ASP A 18 12.51 11.69 8.37
N GLU A 19 12.95 11.85 9.62
CA GLU A 19 13.27 10.71 10.50
C GLU A 19 12.02 9.87 10.80
N ARG A 20 10.86 10.51 11.06
CA ARG A 20 9.59 9.80 11.21
C ARG A 20 9.19 9.04 9.96
N ALA A 21 9.40 9.63 8.78
CA ALA A 21 9.07 8.97 7.52
C ALA A 21 9.93 7.71 7.31
N ARG A 22 11.23 7.79 7.59
CA ARG A 22 12.15 6.63 7.53
C ARG A 22 11.77 5.56 8.55
N LEU A 23 11.53 5.93 9.80
CA LEU A 23 11.10 4.99 10.83
C LEU A 23 9.78 4.31 10.47
N ALA A 24 8.83 5.05 9.90
CA ALA A 24 7.56 4.47 9.43
C ALA A 24 7.78 3.45 8.31
N GLU A 25 8.67 3.72 7.36
CA GLU A 25 9.07 2.77 6.31
C GLU A 25 9.68 1.50 6.90
N GLU A 26 10.65 1.63 7.80
CA GLU A 26 11.30 0.49 8.47
C GLU A 26 10.30 -0.36 9.28
N LEU A 27 9.40 0.29 10.03
CA LEU A 27 8.36 -0.41 10.77
C LEU A 27 7.36 -1.10 9.85
N MET A 28 6.96 -0.47 8.74
CA MET A 28 6.10 -1.13 7.74
C MET A 28 6.79 -2.37 7.16
N LEU A 29 8.06 -2.26 6.76
CA LEU A 29 8.85 -3.40 6.26
C LEU A 29 9.01 -4.50 7.31
N SER A 30 9.01 -4.17 8.60
CA SER A 30 9.05 -5.18 9.66
C SER A 30 7.73 -5.94 9.85
N LEU A 31 6.61 -5.38 9.37
CA LEU A 31 5.30 -6.04 9.36
C LEU A 31 5.10 -6.92 8.15
N ASP A 32 5.87 -6.71 7.09
CA ASP A 32 5.98 -7.68 6.02
C ASP A 32 6.66 -8.91 6.66
N ASP A 33 5.86 -9.93 6.97
CA ASP A 33 6.32 -11.23 7.48
C ASP A 33 7.53 -11.68 6.65
N PRO A 34 8.55 -12.35 7.22
CA PRO A 34 9.72 -12.76 6.47
C PRO A 34 9.31 -13.82 5.45
N ILE A 35 8.83 -13.33 4.30
CA ILE A 35 8.39 -14.07 3.13
C ILE A 35 7.32 -15.09 3.54
N LEU A 36 6.04 -14.82 3.23
CA LEU A 36 5.07 -15.89 2.96
C LEU A 36 5.87 -17.04 2.33
N ALA A 37 5.98 -18.19 2.99
CA ALA A 37 6.94 -19.22 2.59
C ALA A 37 6.87 -19.39 1.07
N ASP A 38 7.97 -19.50 0.32
CA ASP A 38 7.97 -19.29 -1.16
C ASP A 38 6.76 -19.85 -1.93
N ALA A 39 6.18 -20.97 -1.46
CA ALA A 39 4.89 -21.51 -1.89
C ALA A 39 3.66 -20.58 -1.73
N GLU A 40 3.45 -19.98 -0.56
CA GLU A 40 2.39 -19.01 -0.26
C GLU A 40 2.52 -17.74 -1.11
N GLN A 41 3.75 -17.23 -1.31
CA GLN A 41 3.98 -16.09 -2.20
C GLN A 41 3.66 -16.45 -3.66
N ALA A 42 4.03 -17.66 -4.10
CA ALA A 42 3.71 -18.12 -5.45
C ALA A 42 2.19 -18.25 -5.70
N GLU A 43 1.41 -18.66 -4.70
CA GLU A 43 -0.05 -18.69 -4.77
C GLU A 43 -0.64 -17.28 -4.88
N VAL A 44 -0.14 -16.33 -4.07
CA VAL A 44 -0.52 -14.92 -4.14
C VAL A 44 -0.21 -14.32 -5.52
N ASP A 45 0.99 -14.58 -6.04
CA ASP A 45 1.41 -14.11 -7.36
C ASP A 45 0.54 -14.70 -8.48
N ALA A 46 0.19 -15.98 -8.39
CA ALA A 46 -0.70 -16.64 -9.34
C ALA A 46 -2.11 -16.02 -9.32
N ALA A 47 -2.65 -15.73 -8.12
CA ALA A 47 -3.94 -15.06 -7.96
C ALA A 47 -3.92 -13.64 -8.54
N TRP A 48 -2.86 -12.87 -8.29
CA TRP A 48 -2.68 -11.53 -8.87
C TRP A 48 -2.55 -11.58 -10.39
N ALA A 49 -1.78 -12.52 -10.94
CA ALA A 49 -1.65 -12.70 -12.38
C ALA A 49 -2.99 -13.04 -13.04
N HIS A 50 -3.80 -13.89 -12.41
CA HIS A 50 -5.18 -14.16 -12.87
C HIS A 50 -6.02 -12.88 -12.87
N GLU A 51 -6.02 -12.14 -11.77
CA GLU A 51 -6.83 -10.93 -11.62
C GLU A 51 -6.43 -9.82 -12.62
N ILE A 52 -5.12 -9.63 -12.84
CA ILE A 52 -4.61 -8.66 -13.81
C ILE A 52 -5.11 -9.01 -15.22
N ARG A 53 -5.00 -10.29 -15.64
CA ARG A 53 -5.50 -10.74 -16.95
C ARG A 53 -7.01 -10.52 -17.07
N ARG A 54 -7.78 -10.85 -16.03
CA ARG A 54 -9.23 -10.63 -15.98
C ARG A 54 -9.58 -9.15 -16.17
N ARG A 55 -8.92 -8.25 -15.42
CA ARG A 55 -9.16 -6.79 -15.52
C ARG A 55 -8.80 -6.24 -16.89
N ILE A 56 -7.68 -6.69 -17.46
CA ILE A 56 -7.28 -6.28 -18.82
C ILE A 56 -8.33 -6.72 -19.85
N ALA A 57 -8.82 -7.96 -19.74
CA ALA A 57 -9.84 -8.48 -20.66
C ALA A 57 -11.16 -7.69 -20.54
N ALA A 58 -11.62 -7.44 -19.32
CA ALA A 58 -12.83 -6.65 -19.06
C ALA A 58 -12.71 -5.20 -19.57
N HIS A 59 -11.51 -4.61 -19.43
CA HIS A 59 -11.23 -3.28 -19.98
C HIS A 59 -11.26 -3.27 -21.51
N ARG A 60 -10.57 -4.22 -22.15
CA ARG A 60 -10.51 -4.34 -23.61
C ARG A 60 -11.87 -4.67 -24.24
N SER A 61 -12.72 -5.40 -23.55
CA SER A 61 -14.08 -5.75 -24.01
C SER A 61 -15.11 -4.65 -23.73
N GLY A 62 -14.74 -3.56 -23.07
CA GLY A 62 -15.66 -2.47 -22.71
C GLY A 62 -16.60 -2.80 -21.54
N GLN A 63 -16.37 -3.91 -20.81
CA GLN A 63 -17.14 -4.26 -19.60
C GLN A 63 -16.84 -3.34 -18.41
N THR A 64 -15.78 -2.53 -18.50
CA THR A 64 -15.43 -1.54 -17.47
C THR A 64 -15.34 -0.14 -18.06
N THR A 65 -15.87 0.85 -17.36
CA THR A 65 -15.71 2.27 -17.70
C THR A 65 -14.45 2.84 -17.04
N PRO A 66 -13.39 3.17 -17.80
CA PRO A 66 -12.19 3.78 -17.23
C PRO A 66 -12.46 5.22 -16.79
N ILE A 67 -11.74 5.66 -15.76
CA ILE A 67 -11.69 7.06 -15.36
C ILE A 67 -10.42 7.67 -15.95
N PRO A 68 -10.48 8.83 -16.63
CA PRO A 68 -9.29 9.52 -17.12
C PRO A 68 -8.30 9.79 -15.97
N ALA A 69 -7.03 9.46 -16.17
CA ALA A 69 -6.00 9.63 -15.14
C ALA A 69 -5.92 11.09 -14.63
N GLN A 70 -6.10 12.07 -15.51
CA GLN A 70 -6.12 13.49 -15.15
C GLN A 70 -7.21 13.82 -14.12
N GLU A 71 -8.39 13.22 -14.25
CA GLU A 71 -9.51 13.40 -13.31
C GLU A 71 -9.16 12.80 -11.95
N VAL A 72 -8.57 11.60 -11.92
CA VAL A 72 -8.10 10.96 -10.69
C VAL A 72 -7.07 11.85 -9.98
N PHE A 73 -6.06 12.34 -10.70
CA PHE A 73 -5.03 13.19 -10.10
C PHE A 73 -5.57 14.55 -9.64
N ALA A 74 -6.52 15.14 -10.37
CA ALA A 74 -7.18 16.38 -9.95
C ALA A 74 -7.94 16.18 -8.63
N LYS A 75 -8.70 15.09 -8.51
CA LYS A 75 -9.39 14.71 -7.26
C LYS A 75 -8.43 14.49 -6.10
N LEU A 76 -7.29 13.84 -6.32
CA LEU A 76 -6.27 13.61 -5.29
C LEU A 76 -5.63 14.92 -4.81
N ARG A 77 -5.33 15.85 -5.71
CA ARG A 77 -4.79 17.17 -5.34
C ARG A 77 -5.81 17.97 -4.54
N ALA A 78 -7.07 17.98 -4.95
CA ALA A 78 -8.14 18.69 -4.25
C ALA A 78 -8.39 18.16 -2.82
N ARG A 79 -8.13 16.88 -2.54
CA ARG A 79 -8.24 16.30 -1.18
C ARG A 79 -7.11 16.69 -0.22
N ARG A 80 -6.00 17.22 -0.74
CA ARG A 80 -4.83 17.65 0.04
C ARG A 80 -4.78 19.17 0.27
N ALA A 81 -5.66 19.92 -0.39
CA ALA A 81 -5.85 21.37 -0.20
C ALA A 81 -6.90 21.62 0.89
#